data_AF-A0A5K1H781-F1
#
_entry.id   AF-A0A5K1H781-F1
#
_cell.length_a   1.000
_cell.length_b   1.000
_cell.length_c   1.000
_cell.angle_alpha   90.00
_cell.angle_beta   90.00
_cell.angle_gamma   90.00
#
_symmetry.space_group_name_H-M   'P 1'
#
loop_
_entity.id
_entity.type
_entity.pdbx_description
1 polymer ?
#
loop_
_entity_poly.entity_id
_entity_poly.type
_entity_poly.pdbx_seq_one_letter_code
_entity_poly.pdbx_strand_id
1 'polypeptide(L)'
;MEVFKKEQDAIETKKSSAKSSELSVPLYAIEEGEDASKKRKINMAIGATKTLAQAFKNTGKAEMDRRIGRFFFASSLPFNVARSPYWKDVVTGLADCNLVDYVPPRSEKLRTVILAEEKANIEKLLEKKKFSWNTIWSIHCF
;
A
#
# COMPACT_ATOMS: atom_id res chain seq x y z
N MET A 1 29.29 18.16 -18.77
CA MET A 1 30.25 19.25 -18.55
C MET A 1 29.42 20.52 -18.47
N GLU A 2 28.77 20.73 -17.33
CA GLU A 2 29.38 21.44 -16.20
C GLU A 2 29.61 22.92 -16.54
N VAL A 3 28.71 23.76 -16.03
CA VAL A 3 29.14 24.91 -15.23
C VAL A 3 28.24 24.94 -14.01
N PHE A 4 28.69 24.25 -12.97
CA PHE A 4 28.24 24.44 -11.60
C PHE A 4 28.68 25.82 -11.10
N LYS A 5 27.90 26.37 -10.16
CA LYS A 5 28.35 27.21 -9.02
C LYS A 5 28.28 28.74 -9.14
N LYS A 6 27.27 29.30 -8.48
CA LYS A 6 27.25 30.59 -7.75
C LYS A 6 26.16 30.46 -6.67
N GLU A 7 26.42 29.75 -5.56
CA GLU A 7 26.88 30.30 -4.25
C GLU A 7 26.09 31.56 -3.86
N GLN A 8 25.08 31.50 -2.98
CA GLN A 8 25.18 31.41 -1.51
C GLN A 8 26.19 32.40 -0.91
N ASP A 9 25.74 33.63 -0.60
CA ASP A 9 25.65 34.14 0.78
C ASP A 9 25.34 35.65 0.81
N ALA A 10 24.21 36.00 1.43
CA ALA A 10 24.00 37.30 2.07
C ALA A 10 22.98 37.11 3.21
N ILE A 11 23.51 37.27 4.42
CA ILE A 11 22.97 36.88 5.71
C ILE A 11 22.22 38.06 6.36
N GLU A 12 21.08 37.72 6.97
CA GLU A 12 20.40 38.34 8.14
C GLU A 12 19.34 39.48 8.06
N THR A 13 18.31 39.23 8.88
CA THR A 13 17.19 40.06 9.38
C THR A 13 15.97 40.15 8.44
N LYS A 14 14.76 39.69 8.80
CA LYS A 14 14.06 39.72 10.09
C LYS A 14 13.15 38.50 10.34
N LYS A 15 13.06 38.20 11.63
CA LYS A 15 12.29 37.18 12.36
C LYS A 15 10.84 37.61 12.60
N SER A 16 9.88 36.71 12.34
CA SER A 16 8.59 36.58 13.05
C SER A 16 7.96 35.23 12.66
N SER A 17 8.17 34.14 13.41
CA SER A 17 7.43 33.76 14.63
C SER A 17 5.91 33.62 14.41
N ALA A 18 5.45 32.41 14.10
CA ALA A 18 4.34 31.75 14.80
C ALA A 18 4.19 30.28 14.35
N LYS A 19 4.64 29.37 15.23
CA LYS A 19 4.13 28.02 15.52
C LYS A 19 3.35 27.28 14.42
N SER A 20 4.02 26.29 13.82
CA SER A 20 3.38 25.14 13.19
C SER A 20 2.54 24.40 14.24
N SER A 21 1.22 24.45 14.10
CA SER A 21 0.30 23.66 14.92
C SER A 21 0.37 22.21 14.46
N GLU A 22 1.30 21.48 15.04
CA GLU A 22 1.34 20.02 15.05
C GLU A 22 0.03 19.53 15.69
N LEU A 23 -0.91 19.06 14.87
CA LEU A 23 -2.10 18.38 15.35
C LEU A 23 -1.66 17.00 15.85
N SER A 24 -1.22 16.95 17.12
CA SER A 24 -1.07 15.74 17.89
C SER A 24 -2.44 15.07 18.00
N VAL A 25 -2.70 14.07 17.16
CA VAL A 25 -3.88 13.21 17.27
C VAL A 25 -3.64 12.27 18.46
N PRO A 26 -4.41 12.37 19.56
CA PRO A 26 -4.26 11.49 20.70
C PRO A 26 -4.65 10.06 20.33
N LEU A 27 -3.73 9.14 20.58
CA LEU A 27 -4.04 7.71 20.72
C LEU A 27 -4.87 7.57 22.03
N TYR A 28 -5.87 6.68 22.04
CA TYR A 28 -6.73 6.25 23.16
C TYR A 28 -7.99 7.09 23.50
N ALA A 29 -9.15 6.55 23.12
CA ALA A 29 -10.38 6.50 23.93
C ALA A 29 -11.35 5.52 23.24
N ILE A 30 -11.48 4.31 23.78
CA ILE A 30 -12.65 3.45 23.51
C ILE A 30 -13.64 3.83 24.60
N GLU A 31 -14.66 4.61 24.25
CA GLU A 31 -15.83 4.76 25.11
C GLU A 31 -16.81 3.64 24.76
N GLU A 32 -17.06 2.78 25.74
CA GLU A 32 -18.15 1.82 25.73
C GLU A 32 -19.48 2.58 25.71
N GLY A 33 -20.23 2.40 24.62
CA GLY A 33 -21.63 2.83 24.53
C GLY A 33 -22.52 1.61 24.35
N GLU A 34 -23.13 1.14 25.44
CA GLU A 34 -24.34 0.32 25.41
C GLU A 34 -25.55 1.22 25.08
N ASP A 35 -26.41 0.83 24.13
CA ASP A 35 -27.73 0.29 24.48
C ASP A 35 -28.59 -0.17 23.27
N ALA A 36 -29.60 -0.99 23.57
CA ALA A 36 -30.77 -1.40 22.77
C ALA A 36 -30.70 -2.69 21.90
N SER A 37 -30.77 -3.82 22.60
CA SER A 37 -31.80 -4.87 22.42
C SER A 37 -32.01 -5.53 21.05
N LYS A 38 -31.30 -6.64 20.80
CA LYS A 38 -31.84 -7.83 20.11
C LYS A 38 -31.51 -9.08 20.92
N LYS A 39 -32.49 -9.57 21.70
CA LYS A 39 -32.47 -10.89 22.35
C LYS A 39 -32.11 -11.98 21.32
N ARG A 40 -30.93 -12.59 21.46
CA ARG A 40 -30.70 -13.98 21.05
C ARG A 40 -30.00 -14.71 22.19
N LYS A 41 -30.60 -15.85 22.49
CA LYS A 41 -30.33 -16.80 23.57
C LYS A 41 -28.84 -16.98 23.87
N ILE A 42 -28.52 -16.81 25.15
CA ILE A 42 -27.29 -17.26 25.79
C ILE A 42 -27.28 -18.79 25.72
N ASN A 43 -26.58 -19.34 24.72
CA ASN A 43 -26.14 -20.73 24.78
C ASN A 43 -24.70 -20.68 25.29
N MET A 44 -24.55 -20.96 26.58
CA MET A 44 -23.30 -21.09 27.32
C MET A 44 -22.58 -22.39 26.88
N ALA A 45 -22.19 -22.44 25.61
CA ALA A 45 -21.22 -23.41 25.12
C ALA A 45 -19.86 -22.72 25.17
N ILE A 46 -18.95 -23.31 25.93
CA ILE A 46 -17.53 -23.06 26.02
C ILE A 46 -16.97 -22.97 24.59
N GLY A 47 -17.02 -21.78 24.00
CA GLY A 47 -16.57 -21.52 22.64
C GLY A 47 -15.07 -21.29 22.69
N ALA A 48 -14.33 -22.40 22.72
CA ALA A 48 -12.90 -22.53 22.52
C ALA A 48 -12.13 -21.22 22.71
N THR A 49 -11.54 -21.07 23.89
CA THR A 49 -10.48 -20.09 24.16
C THR A 49 -9.56 -19.99 22.94
N LYS A 50 -9.65 -18.87 22.20
CA LYS A 50 -8.68 -18.55 21.16
C LYS A 50 -7.32 -18.64 21.84
N THR A 51 -6.49 -19.62 21.46
CA THR A 51 -5.22 -19.87 22.14
C THR A 51 -4.41 -18.58 22.13
N LEU A 52 -3.62 -18.29 23.17
CA LEU A 52 -2.87 -17.03 23.29
C LEU A 52 -2.09 -16.66 22.00
N ALA A 53 -1.51 -17.66 21.33
CA ALA A 53 -0.85 -17.51 20.03
C ALA A 53 -1.78 -17.02 18.91
N GLN A 54 -3.04 -17.43 18.89
CA GLN A 54 -4.04 -16.95 17.94
C GLN A 54 -4.44 -15.51 18.23
N ALA A 55 -4.54 -15.12 19.52
CA ALA A 55 -4.81 -13.74 19.90
C ALA A 55 -3.70 -12.80 19.38
N PHE A 56 -2.43 -13.15 19.58
CA PHE A 56 -1.30 -12.36 19.05
C PHE A 56 -1.29 -12.27 17.52
N LYS A 57 -1.54 -13.38 16.82
CA LYS A 57 -1.66 -13.38 15.35
C LYS A 57 -2.78 -12.46 14.87
N ASN A 58 -3.91 -12.43 15.57
CA ASN A 58 -5.04 -11.57 15.22
C ASN A 58 -4.73 -10.09 15.50
N THR A 59 -4.00 -9.78 16.57
CA THR A 59 -3.56 -8.41 16.86
C THR A 59 -2.61 -7.89 15.78
N GLY A 60 -1.68 -8.72 15.29
CA GLY A 60 -0.79 -8.35 14.20
C GLY A 60 -1.53 -8.02 12.90
N LYS A 61 -2.54 -8.83 12.55
CA LYS A 61 -3.41 -8.57 11.39
C LYS A 61 -4.18 -7.27 11.54
N ALA A 62 -4.80 -7.05 12.70
CA ALA A 62 -5.58 -5.83 12.97
C ALA A 62 -4.74 -4.55 12.88
N GLU A 63 -3.47 -4.57 13.33
CA GLU A 63 -2.58 -3.42 13.20
C GLU A 63 -2.18 -3.15 11.75
N MET A 64 -1.93 -4.21 10.96
CA MET A 64 -1.66 -4.06 9.53
C MET A 64 -2.88 -3.52 8.77
N ASP A 65 -4.07 -4.04 9.06
CA ASP A 65 -5.33 -3.53 8.49
C ASP A 65 -5.51 -2.04 8.82
N ARG A 66 -5.18 -1.62 10.05
CA ARG A 66 -5.22 -0.21 10.45
C ARG A 66 -4.21 0.63 9.65
N ARG A 67 -3.00 0.15 9.41
CA ARG A 67 -1.99 0.84 8.58
C ARG A 67 -2.45 0.99 7.14
N ILE A 68 -3.00 -0.07 6.55
CA ILE A 68 -3.57 -0.05 5.19
C ILE A 68 -4.73 0.94 5.12
N GLY A 69 -5.65 0.90 6.10
CA GLY A 69 -6.76 1.85 6.17
C GLY A 69 -6.28 3.30 6.21
N ARG A 70 -5.32 3.63 7.07
CA ARG A 70 -4.71 4.97 7.13
C ARG A 70 -4.11 5.40 5.80
N PHE A 71 -3.41 4.51 5.10
CA PHE A 71 -2.85 4.79 3.78
C PHE A 71 -3.95 5.15 2.76
N PHE A 72 -5.02 4.37 2.69
CA PHE A 72 -6.14 4.65 1.80
C PHE A 72 -6.81 5.99 2.10
N PHE A 73 -7.08 6.29 3.38
CA PHE A 73 -7.75 7.53 3.78
C PHE A 73 -6.85 8.76 3.56
N ALA A 74 -5.58 8.70 3.96
CA ALA A 74 -4.66 9.82 3.82
C ALA A 74 -4.30 10.12 2.36
N SER A 75 -4.24 9.10 1.50
CA SER A 75 -3.95 9.25 0.08
C SER A 75 -5.21 9.41 -0.79
N SER A 76 -6.41 9.45 -0.18
CA SER A 76 -7.69 9.56 -0.90
C SER A 76 -7.84 8.53 -2.03
N LEU A 77 -7.43 7.29 -1.76
CA LEU A 77 -7.51 6.20 -2.73
C LEU A 77 -8.94 5.65 -2.80
N PRO A 78 -9.49 5.41 -4.00
CA PRO A 78 -10.81 4.81 -4.12
C PRO A 78 -10.77 3.34 -3.65
N PHE A 79 -11.80 2.92 -2.92
CA PHE A 79 -11.84 1.59 -2.29
C PHE A 79 -11.88 0.41 -3.29
N ASN A 80 -12.19 0.69 -4.56
CA ASN A 80 -12.08 -0.30 -5.62
C ASN A 80 -10.64 -0.81 -5.82
N VAL A 81 -9.61 -0.01 -5.48
CA VAL A 81 -8.20 -0.43 -5.55
C VAL A 81 -7.94 -1.65 -4.68
N ALA A 82 -8.57 -1.76 -3.51
CA ALA A 82 -8.42 -2.92 -2.63
C ALA A 82 -8.95 -4.24 -3.25
N ARG A 83 -9.80 -4.14 -4.28
CA ARG A 83 -10.33 -5.29 -5.02
C ARG A 83 -9.47 -5.68 -6.23
N SER A 84 -8.52 -4.84 -6.61
CA SER A 84 -7.63 -5.08 -7.74
C SER A 84 -6.77 -6.33 -7.51
N PRO A 85 -6.63 -7.23 -8.50
CA PRO A 85 -5.72 -8.36 -8.39
C PRO A 85 -4.27 -7.91 -8.14
N TYR A 86 -3.84 -6.79 -8.71
CA TYR A 86 -2.51 -6.21 -8.50
C TYR A 86 -2.28 -5.78 -7.04
N TRP A 87 -3.30 -5.23 -6.38
CA TRP A 87 -3.21 -4.88 -4.96
C TRP A 87 -3.04 -6.14 -4.09
N LYS A 88 -3.82 -7.19 -4.38
CA LYS A 88 -3.70 -8.47 -3.67
C LYS A 88 -2.32 -9.09 -3.84
N ASP A 89 -1.77 -9.02 -5.05
CA ASP A 89 -0.44 -9.52 -5.36
C ASP A 89 0.64 -8.78 -4.56
N VAL A 90 0.57 -7.45 -4.49
CA VAL A 90 1.47 -6.65 -3.65
C VAL A 90 1.37 -7.01 -2.16
N VAL A 91 0.15 -7.11 -1.61
CA VAL A 91 -0.04 -7.43 -0.19
C VAL A 91 0.42 -8.84 0.15
N THR A 92 0.12 -9.82 -0.71
CA THR A 92 0.52 -11.21 -0.53
C THR A 92 2.04 -11.33 -0.67
N GLY A 93 2.61 -10.74 -1.71
CA GLY A 93 4.05 -10.66 -1.92
C GLY A 93 4.75 -10.08 -0.70
N LEU A 94 4.33 -8.91 -0.20
CA LEU A 94 4.93 -8.30 0.98
C LEU A 94 4.76 -9.12 2.26
N ALA A 95 3.66 -9.86 2.41
CA ALA A 95 3.46 -10.76 3.56
C ALA A 95 4.36 -11.99 3.52
N ASP A 96 4.64 -12.51 2.32
CA ASP A 96 5.48 -13.69 2.11
C ASP A 96 6.98 -13.33 2.02
N CYS A 97 7.31 -12.08 1.68
CA CYS A 97 8.66 -11.57 1.57
C CYS A 97 9.33 -11.42 2.94
N ASN A 98 10.40 -12.18 3.20
CA ASN A 98 11.30 -11.94 4.33
C ASN A 98 12.39 -10.90 4.00
N LEU A 99 12.00 -9.77 3.39
CA LEU A 99 12.93 -8.72 2.98
C LEU A 99 13.12 -7.72 4.13
N VAL A 100 14.15 -7.95 4.94
CA VAL A 100 14.44 -7.16 6.15
C VAL A 100 14.79 -5.70 5.83
N ASP A 101 15.29 -5.42 4.63
CA ASP A 101 15.80 -4.12 4.18
C ASP A 101 15.02 -3.55 2.98
N TYR A 102 13.85 -4.10 2.65
CA TYR A 102 13.06 -3.57 1.55
C TYR A 102 12.51 -2.18 1.88
N VAL A 103 12.85 -1.22 1.01
CA VAL A 103 12.34 0.15 1.06
C VAL A 103 11.43 0.36 -0.16
N PRO A 104 10.16 0.76 0.05
CA PRO A 104 9.26 1.10 -1.05
C PRO A 104 9.88 2.15 -1.99
N PRO A 105 9.68 2.01 -3.31
CA PRO A 105 10.26 2.94 -4.28
C PRO A 105 9.70 4.36 -4.10
N ARG A 106 10.55 5.36 -4.30
CA ARG A 106 10.14 6.77 -4.32
C ARG A 106 9.34 7.09 -5.59
N SER A 107 8.53 8.15 -5.52
CA SER A 107 7.69 8.62 -6.64
C SER A 107 8.46 8.77 -7.97
N GLU A 108 9.68 9.31 -7.94
CA GLU A 108 10.47 9.49 -9.16
C GLU A 108 10.83 8.17 -9.84
N LYS A 109 11.24 7.17 -9.05
CA LYS A 109 11.58 5.84 -9.56
C LYS A 109 10.35 5.12 -10.11
N LEU A 110 9.18 5.33 -9.51
CA LEU A 110 7.91 4.79 -10.01
C LEU A 110 7.56 5.35 -11.39
N ARG A 111 7.68 6.67 -11.59
CA ARG A 111 7.30 7.34 -12.84
C ARG A 111 8.25 7.08 -14.00
N THR A 112 9.51 6.76 -13.72
CA THR A 112 10.55 6.60 -14.73
C THR A 112 10.92 5.13 -14.91
N VAL A 113 11.76 4.61 -14.02
CA VAL A 113 12.39 3.29 -14.15
C VAL A 113 11.35 2.18 -14.14
N ILE A 114 10.51 2.12 -13.11
CA ILE A 114 9.54 1.02 -12.94
C ILE A 114 8.48 1.05 -14.05
N LEU A 115 8.04 2.25 -14.46
CA LEU A 115 7.10 2.38 -15.56
C LEU A 115 7.70 1.91 -16.90
N ALA A 116 8.98 2.23 -17.16
CA ALA A 116 9.68 1.78 -18.35
C ALA A 116 9.88 0.25 -18.37
N GLU A 117 10.24 -0.34 -17.22
CA GLU A 117 10.38 -1.78 -17.05
C GLU A 117 9.05 -2.51 -17.30
N GLU A 118 7.96 -2.02 -16.72
CA GLU A 118 6.65 -2.64 -16.91
C GLU A 118 6.14 -2.51 -18.35
N LYS A 119 6.40 -1.36 -19.00
CA LYS A 119 6.10 -1.20 -20.43
C LYS A 119 6.85 -2.24 -21.28
N ALA A 120 8.15 -2.43 -21.03
CA ALA A 120 8.96 -3.41 -21.75
C ALA A 120 8.49 -4.85 -21.47
N ASN A 121 8.08 -5.15 -20.24
CA ASN A 121 7.52 -6.44 -19.86
C ASN A 121 6.23 -6.75 -20.65
N ILE A 122 5.29 -5.79 -20.70
CA ILE A 122 4.05 -5.92 -21.46
C ILE A 122 4.34 -6.10 -22.97
N GLU A 123 5.26 -5.32 -23.52
CA GLU A 123 5.65 -5.42 -24.94
C GLU A 123 6.21 -6.80 -25.27
N LYS A 124 7.11 -7.33 -24.43
CA LYS A 124 7.66 -8.69 -24.58
C LYS A 124 6.57 -9.76 -24.54
N LEU A 125 5.59 -9.65 -23.65
CA LEU A 125 4.46 -10.58 -23.58
C LEU A 125 3.58 -10.50 -24.83
N LEU A 126 3.42 -9.30 -25.40
CA LEU A 126 2.66 -9.08 -26.62
C LEU A 126 3.38 -9.60 -27.87
N GLU A 127 4.69 -9.42 -27.98
CA GLU A 127 5.46 -9.91 -29.13
C GLU A 127 5.33 -11.43 -29.30
N LYS A 128 5.35 -12.19 -28.20
CA LYS A 128 5.08 -13.64 -28.23
C LYS A 128 3.71 -13.96 -28.84
N LYS A 129 2.69 -13.14 -28.56
CA LYS A 129 1.33 -13.31 -29.09
C LYS A 129 1.23 -12.87 -30.55
N LYS A 130 1.87 -11.76 -30.94
CA LYS A 130 1.90 -11.31 -32.35
C LYS A 130 2.55 -12.36 -33.24
N PHE A 131 3.64 -12.97 -32.78
CA PHE A 131 4.32 -14.03 -33.52
C PHE A 131 3.40 -15.23 -33.78
N SER A 132 2.62 -15.69 -32.80
CA SER A 132 1.71 -16.81 -32.99
C SER A 132 0.56 -16.49 -33.95
N TRP A 133 0.15 -15.23 -34.06
CA TRP A 133 -0.86 -14.83 -35.03
C TRP A 133 -0.26 -14.82 -36.44
N ASN A 134 0.89 -14.19 -36.61
CA ASN A 134 1.58 -14.12 -37.91
C ASN A 134 1.91 -15.52 -38.47
N THR A 135 2.26 -16.50 -37.63
CA THR A 135 2.48 -17.88 -38.07
C THR A 135 1.18 -18.58 -38.46
N ILE A 136 0.08 -18.40 -37.73
CA ILE A 136 -1.23 -18.98 -38.08
C ILE A 136 -1.73 -18.43 -39.43
N TRP A 137 -1.66 -17.12 -39.63
CA TRP A 137 -2.04 -16.50 -40.92
C TRP A 137 -1.13 -16.95 -42.06
N SER A 138 0.17 -17.16 -41.81
CA SER A 138 1.10 -17.69 -42.82
C SER A 138 0.84 -19.16 -43.16
N ILE A 139 0.39 -19.98 -42.22
CA ILE A 139 0.05 -21.40 -42.44
C ILE A 139 -1.29 -21.54 -43.18
N HIS A 140 -2.24 -20.63 -42.97
CA HIS A 140 -3.55 -20.67 -43.63
C HIS A 140 -3.54 -20.06 -45.06
N CYS A 141 -2.51 -19.29 -45.41
CA CYS A 141 -2.37 -18.68 -46.74
C CYS A 141 -1.61 -19.54 -47.77
N PHE A 142 -1.46 -20.85 -47.55
CA PHE A 142 -0.89 -21.83 -48.48
C PHE A 142 -1.84 -23.02 -48.63
#